data_AF-A0A8H5MHW8-F1
#
_entry.id   AF-A0A8H5MHW8-F1
#
_cell.length_a   1.000
_cell.length_b   1.000
_cell.length_c   1.000
_cell.angle_alpha   90.00
_cell.angle_beta   90.00
_cell.angle_gamma   90.00
#
_symmetry.space_group_name_H-M   'P 1'
#
loop_
_entity.id
_entity.type
_entity.pdbx_description
1 polymer ?
#
loop_
_entity_poly.entity_id
_entity_poly.type
_entity_poly.pdbx_seq_one_letter_code
_entity_poly.pdbx_strand_id
1 'polypeptide(L)'
;MSIAQPTNYATASSNVFSCETESGPSIATLAEGLVLDDVKTLFRDNVESLYDLWVPMAQKSMLPFVMASDNPRIVQELHNLVQEAASTNSSNSRVASVQLTRLMSHLESRVKHDRRSRKVVLKRRADSIVTDMFASALGSSSGEPVARHRAFWDRRLHKRRALIAGPAPVLLVFYTEKAERIM
;
A
#
# COMPACT_ATOMS: atom_id res chain seq x y z
N MET A 1 69.47 -34.82 -15.99
CA MET A 1 68.39 -33.87 -15.66
C MET A 1 67.24 -34.15 -16.62
N SER A 2 66.30 -35.01 -16.27
CA SER A 2 65.07 -34.76 -15.49
C SER A 2 63.96 -34.03 -16.27
N ILE A 3 63.14 -34.85 -16.95
CA ILE A 3 61.65 -34.90 -17.05
C ILE A 3 60.86 -33.63 -17.43
N ALA A 4 60.10 -33.74 -18.53
CA ALA A 4 58.65 -33.49 -18.54
C ALA A 4 57.97 -34.18 -19.75
N GLN A 5 56.94 -34.97 -19.47
CA GLN A 5 56.01 -35.59 -20.42
C GLN A 5 55.02 -34.55 -20.99
N PRO A 6 54.45 -34.76 -22.19
CA PRO A 6 53.28 -34.00 -22.64
C PRO A 6 51.99 -34.63 -22.09
N THR A 7 51.23 -33.85 -21.32
CA THR A 7 49.90 -34.18 -20.81
C THR A 7 48.79 -33.88 -21.81
N ASN A 8 48.01 -34.93 -22.11
CA ASN A 8 46.61 -35.01 -22.51
C ASN A 8 45.90 -33.76 -23.05
N TYR A 9 45.49 -33.85 -24.32
CA TYR A 9 44.44 -33.03 -24.93
C TYR A 9 43.14 -33.15 -24.14
N ALA A 10 42.62 -31.99 -23.71
CA ALA A 10 41.30 -31.87 -23.11
C ALA A 10 40.22 -32.23 -24.13
N THR A 11 39.49 -33.30 -23.85
CA THR A 11 38.23 -33.65 -24.51
C THR A 11 37.21 -32.54 -24.20
N ALA A 12 36.73 -31.87 -25.25
CA ALA A 12 35.61 -30.95 -25.16
C ALA A 12 34.35 -31.72 -24.72
N SER A 13 34.03 -31.67 -23.42
CA SER A 13 32.72 -32.10 -22.93
C SER A 13 31.72 -31.03 -23.33
N SER A 14 30.96 -31.34 -24.37
CA SER A 14 29.72 -30.68 -24.76
C SER A 14 28.70 -30.78 -23.63
N ASN A 15 28.81 -29.90 -22.63
CA ASN A 15 27.69 -29.60 -21.74
C ASN A 15 26.81 -28.57 -22.46
N VAL A 16 25.94 -29.07 -23.33
CA VAL A 16 24.73 -28.35 -23.72
C VAL A 16 23.92 -28.18 -22.44
N PHE A 17 24.03 -27.00 -21.84
CA PHE A 17 23.10 -26.55 -20.82
C PHE A 17 21.74 -26.42 -21.51
N SER A 18 20.97 -27.52 -21.51
CA SER A 18 19.53 -27.44 -21.68
C SER A 18 19.02 -26.64 -20.49
N CYS A 19 18.87 -25.33 -20.69
CA CYS A 19 18.04 -24.52 -19.83
C CYS A 19 16.61 -25.01 -20.07
N GLU A 20 16.20 -26.02 -19.30
CA GLU A 20 14.80 -26.33 -19.11
C GLU A 20 14.17 -25.03 -18.63
N THR A 21 13.52 -24.35 -19.56
CA THR A 21 12.59 -23.28 -19.23
C THR A 21 11.46 -24.00 -18.53
N GLU A 22 11.53 -24.06 -17.20
CA GLU A 22 10.35 -24.30 -16.38
C GLU A 22 9.31 -23.32 -16.89
N SER A 23 8.35 -23.84 -17.66
CA SER A 23 7.23 -23.08 -18.17
C SER A 23 6.44 -22.66 -16.94
N GLY A 24 6.80 -21.51 -16.39
CA GLY A 24 6.07 -20.88 -15.29
C GLY A 24 4.59 -20.80 -15.65
N PRO A 25 3.71 -20.70 -14.64
CA PRO A 25 2.28 -20.59 -14.88
C PRO A 25 2.02 -19.48 -15.90
N SER A 26 1.20 -19.78 -16.91
CA SER A 26 0.90 -18.84 -17.97
C SER A 26 0.34 -17.54 -17.37
N ILE A 27 0.53 -16.42 -18.06
CA ILE A 27 -0.01 -15.11 -17.63
C ILE A 27 -1.52 -15.21 -17.37
N ALA A 28 -2.24 -16.03 -18.15
CA ALA A 28 -3.67 -16.29 -17.95
C ALA A 28 -3.95 -17.01 -16.62
N THR A 29 -3.18 -18.05 -16.30
CA THR A 29 -3.29 -18.80 -15.04
C THR A 29 -2.94 -17.94 -13.82
N LEU A 30 -1.96 -17.06 -13.97
CA LEU A 30 -1.64 -16.07 -12.94
C LEU A 30 -2.82 -15.08 -12.79
N ALA A 31 -3.33 -14.52 -13.88
CA ALA A 31 -4.42 -13.56 -13.88
C ALA A 31 -5.73 -14.13 -13.28
N GLU A 32 -6.07 -15.38 -13.59
CA GLU A 32 -7.18 -16.11 -12.97
C GLU A 32 -7.00 -16.25 -11.46
N GLY A 33 -5.77 -16.44 -10.97
CA GLY A 33 -5.48 -16.47 -9.53
C GLY A 33 -5.49 -15.10 -8.82
N LEU A 34 -5.53 -13.98 -9.55
CA LEU A 34 -5.49 -12.61 -9.00
C LEU A 34 -6.89 -12.05 -8.67
N VAL A 35 -7.90 -12.56 -9.37
CA VAL A 35 -9.28 -12.09 -9.33
C VAL A 35 -10.12 -13.27 -8.89
N LEU A 36 -11.08 -13.10 -7.96
CA LEU A 36 -11.98 -14.21 -7.61
C LEU A 36 -12.68 -14.71 -8.90
N ASP A 37 -12.76 -16.02 -9.11
CA ASP A 37 -13.30 -16.61 -10.36
C ASP A 37 -14.70 -16.09 -10.74
N ASP A 38 -15.42 -15.53 -9.78
CA ASP A 38 -16.78 -15.03 -9.95
C ASP A 38 -16.96 -13.59 -9.44
N VAL A 39 -15.98 -12.70 -9.67
CA VAL A 39 -16.05 -11.29 -9.22
C VAL A 39 -17.35 -10.57 -9.62
N LYS A 40 -17.95 -10.90 -10.77
CA LYS A 40 -19.20 -10.26 -11.21
C LYS A 40 -20.42 -10.69 -10.38
N THR A 41 -20.52 -11.97 -10.01
CA THR A 41 -21.60 -12.45 -9.14
C THR A 41 -21.33 -12.00 -7.71
N LEU A 42 -20.10 -12.14 -7.23
CA LEU A 42 -19.68 -11.68 -5.91
C LEU A 42 -19.93 -10.17 -5.75
N PHE A 43 -19.67 -9.36 -6.78
CA PHE A 43 -19.94 -7.91 -6.74
C PHE A 43 -21.43 -7.65 -6.65
N ARG A 44 -22.23 -8.29 -7.50
CA ARG A 44 -23.69 -8.13 -7.50
C ARG A 44 -24.29 -8.50 -6.15
N ASP A 45 -23.85 -9.62 -5.58
CA ASP A 45 -24.41 -10.19 -4.37
C ASP A 45 -23.95 -9.44 -3.11
N ASN A 46 -22.87 -8.65 -3.21
CA ASN A 46 -22.29 -7.90 -2.08
C ASN A 46 -22.28 -6.38 -2.30
N VAL A 47 -22.97 -5.86 -3.33
CA VAL A 47 -22.89 -4.43 -3.66
C VAL A 47 -23.40 -3.54 -2.53
N GLU A 48 -24.48 -3.97 -1.85
CA GLU A 48 -25.07 -3.25 -0.72
C GLU A 48 -24.12 -3.22 0.47
N SER A 49 -23.57 -4.39 0.86
CA SER A 49 -22.63 -4.48 1.99
C SER A 49 -21.33 -3.71 1.73
N LEU A 50 -20.89 -3.66 0.46
CA LEU A 50 -19.74 -2.84 0.05
C LEU A 50 -20.04 -1.35 0.11
N TYR A 51 -21.26 -0.95 -0.22
CA TYR A 51 -21.68 0.43 -0.10
C TYR A 51 -21.75 0.86 1.37
N ASP A 52 -22.34 0.01 2.22
CA ASP A 52 -22.41 0.20 3.67
C ASP A 52 -21.02 0.23 4.33
N LEU A 53 -20.06 -0.52 3.79
CA LEU A 53 -18.66 -0.45 4.20
C LEU A 53 -17.99 0.84 3.72
N TRP A 54 -18.13 1.16 2.44
CA TRP A 54 -17.35 2.21 1.79
C TRP A 54 -17.81 3.61 2.17
N VAL A 55 -19.11 3.88 2.18
CA VAL A 55 -19.64 5.23 2.40
C VAL A 55 -19.20 5.81 3.76
N PRO A 56 -19.32 5.10 4.89
CA PRO A 56 -18.83 5.60 6.17
C PRO A 56 -17.32 5.86 6.15
N MET A 57 -16.52 4.97 5.57
CA MET A 57 -15.07 5.17 5.47
C MET A 57 -14.69 6.35 4.57
N ALA A 58 -15.43 6.55 3.48
CA ALA A 58 -15.24 7.69 2.58
C ALA A 58 -15.55 9.00 3.31
N GLN A 59 -16.65 9.06 4.07
CA GLN A 59 -17.01 10.23 4.87
C GLN A 59 -15.92 10.59 5.88
N LYS A 60 -15.29 9.61 6.56
CA LYS A 60 -14.15 9.84 7.47
C LYS A 60 -12.95 10.50 6.77
N SER A 61 -12.75 10.22 5.48
CA SER A 61 -11.65 10.80 4.69
C SER A 61 -11.98 12.14 4.01
N MET A 62 -13.27 12.49 3.90
CA MET A 62 -13.74 13.73 3.27
C MET A 62 -13.81 14.85 4.32
N LEU A 63 -12.65 15.45 4.59
CA LEU A 63 -12.57 16.59 5.48
C LEU A 63 -12.82 17.92 4.74
N PRO A 64 -13.58 18.86 5.33
CA PRO A 64 -13.75 20.19 4.76
C PRO A 64 -12.39 20.90 4.65
N PHE A 65 -12.10 21.45 3.48
CA PHE A 65 -10.84 22.17 3.22
C PHE A 65 -10.63 23.39 4.14
N VAL A 66 -11.67 23.85 4.84
CA VAL A 66 -11.57 24.99 5.78
C VAL A 66 -10.79 24.62 7.05
N MET A 67 -10.76 23.33 7.44
CA MET A 67 -10.11 22.88 8.67
C MET A 67 -8.59 23.05 8.60
N ALA A 68 -7.99 23.59 9.67
CA ALA A 68 -6.54 23.66 9.83
C ALA A 68 -5.92 22.26 9.98
N SER A 69 -4.67 22.09 9.59
CA SER A 69 -4.00 20.77 9.60
C SER A 69 -3.87 20.13 10.99
N ASP A 70 -3.94 20.92 12.06
CA ASP A 70 -3.87 20.52 13.46
C ASP A 70 -5.25 20.31 14.11
N ASN A 71 -6.33 20.41 13.33
CA ASN A 71 -7.68 20.25 13.85
C ASN A 71 -7.84 18.83 14.45
N PRO A 72 -8.32 18.71 15.71
CA PRO A 72 -8.38 17.45 16.43
C PRO A 72 -9.27 16.41 15.74
N ARG A 73 -10.28 16.85 14.96
CA ARG A 73 -11.12 15.95 14.17
C ARG A 73 -10.30 15.21 13.11
N ILE A 74 -9.33 15.88 12.48
CA ILE A 74 -8.48 15.27 11.47
C ILE A 74 -7.59 14.19 12.09
N VAL A 75 -7.06 14.47 13.27
CA VAL A 75 -6.26 13.51 14.04
C VAL A 75 -7.12 12.31 14.45
N GLN A 76 -8.35 12.54 14.91
CA GLN A 76 -9.27 11.47 15.27
C GLN A 76 -9.61 10.58 14.06
N GLU A 77 -9.94 11.16 12.90
CA GLU A 77 -10.23 10.35 11.71
C GLU A 77 -9.02 9.59 11.19
N LEU A 78 -7.82 10.17 11.34
CA LEU A 78 -6.57 9.47 11.06
C LEU A 78 -6.44 8.22 11.94
N HIS A 79 -6.63 8.36 13.26
CA HIS A 79 -6.61 7.22 14.20
C HIS A 79 -7.66 6.16 13.85
N ASN A 80 -8.90 6.59 13.59
CA ASN A 80 -9.99 5.68 13.21
C ASN A 80 -9.63 4.85 11.97
N LEU A 81 -9.10 5.49 10.93
CA LEU A 81 -8.71 4.81 9.70
C LEU A 81 -7.48 3.91 9.88
N VAL A 82 -6.54 4.26 10.75
CA VAL A 82 -5.41 3.38 11.11
C VAL A 82 -5.91 2.09 11.77
N GLN A 83 -6.85 2.19 12.71
CA GLN A 83 -7.43 1.02 13.37
C GLN A 83 -8.20 0.13 12.38
N GLU A 84 -9.01 0.73 11.51
CA GLU A 84 -9.74 0.00 10.46
C GLU A 84 -8.80 -0.67 9.44
N ALA A 85 -7.70 0.00 9.09
CA ALA A 85 -6.67 -0.56 8.21
C ALA A 85 -5.95 -1.77 8.83
N ALA A 86 -5.90 -1.85 10.15
CA ALA A 86 -5.35 -2.98 10.91
C ALA A 86 -6.38 -4.09 11.19
N SER A 87 -7.63 -3.95 10.70
CA SER A 87 -8.67 -4.96 10.86
C SER A 87 -8.26 -6.31 10.28
N THR A 88 -8.69 -7.40 10.94
CA THR A 88 -8.54 -8.77 10.42
C THR A 88 -9.48 -9.05 9.24
N ASN A 89 -10.53 -8.23 9.06
CA ASN A 89 -11.37 -8.26 7.88
C ASN A 89 -10.62 -7.60 6.71
N SER A 90 -10.23 -8.41 5.72
CA SER A 90 -9.45 -7.96 4.56
C SER A 90 -10.15 -6.86 3.76
N SER A 91 -11.47 -6.95 3.60
CA SER A 91 -12.28 -5.92 2.91
C SER A 91 -12.19 -4.58 3.62
N ASN A 92 -12.38 -4.57 4.95
CA ASN A 92 -12.25 -3.35 5.75
C ASN A 92 -10.83 -2.79 5.67
N SER A 93 -9.81 -3.64 5.86
CA SER A 93 -8.41 -3.23 5.81
C SER A 93 -8.06 -2.58 4.47
N ARG A 94 -8.54 -3.14 3.36
CA ARG A 94 -8.31 -2.64 2.00
C ARG A 94 -8.98 -1.30 1.76
N VAL A 95 -10.28 -1.20 2.04
CA VAL A 95 -11.03 0.05 1.85
C VAL A 95 -10.46 1.16 2.75
N ALA A 96 -10.18 0.84 4.02
CA ALA A 96 -9.56 1.76 4.96
C ALA A 96 -8.17 2.21 4.50
N SER A 97 -7.34 1.31 3.95
CA SER A 97 -6.02 1.66 3.38
C SER A 97 -6.12 2.74 2.29
N VAL A 98 -7.13 2.65 1.43
CA VAL A 98 -7.36 3.64 0.37
C VAL A 98 -7.81 4.97 0.96
N GLN A 99 -8.78 4.95 1.88
CA GLN A 99 -9.28 6.17 2.53
C GLN A 99 -8.21 6.85 3.38
N LEU A 100 -7.39 6.08 4.08
CA LEU A 100 -6.22 6.55 4.82
C LEU A 100 -5.23 7.27 3.90
N THR A 101 -4.96 6.71 2.72
CA THR A 101 -4.09 7.35 1.72
C THR A 101 -4.67 8.67 1.20
N ARG A 102 -5.98 8.71 0.94
CA ARG A 102 -6.68 9.93 0.51
C ARG A 102 -6.63 11.01 1.59
N LEU A 103 -6.92 10.64 2.83
CA LEU A 103 -6.82 11.52 4.00
C LEU A 103 -5.41 12.09 4.17
N MET A 104 -4.38 11.24 4.13
CA MET A 104 -2.97 11.68 4.22
C MET A 104 -2.58 12.64 3.09
N SER A 105 -3.05 12.40 1.87
CA SER A 105 -2.77 13.26 0.71
C SER A 105 -3.46 14.62 0.83
N HIS A 106 -4.68 14.63 1.37
CA HIS A 106 -5.41 15.85 1.71
C HIS A 106 -4.67 16.64 2.80
N LEU A 107 -4.25 15.97 3.87
CA LEU A 107 -3.44 16.54 4.95
C LEU A 107 -2.15 17.18 4.44
N GLU A 108 -1.41 16.50 3.57
CA GLU A 108 -0.19 17.07 2.98
C GLU A 108 -0.48 18.35 2.19
N SER A 109 -1.55 18.34 1.40
CA SER A 109 -1.98 19.48 0.61
C SER A 109 -2.38 20.64 1.52
N ARG A 110 -3.03 20.33 2.65
CA ARG A 110 -3.41 21.32 3.65
C ARG A 110 -2.20 21.91 4.36
N VAL A 111 -1.25 21.09 4.81
CA VAL A 111 0.00 21.57 5.42
C VAL A 111 0.77 22.47 4.45
N LYS A 112 0.81 22.13 3.14
CA LYS A 112 1.40 23.00 2.11
C LYS A 112 0.65 24.34 2.01
N HIS A 113 -0.68 24.32 2.04
CA HIS A 113 -1.51 25.53 2.00
C HIS A 113 -1.33 26.42 3.25
N ASP A 114 -1.36 25.84 4.44
CA ASP A 114 -1.18 26.54 5.72
C ASP A 114 0.20 27.21 5.81
N ARG A 115 1.23 26.57 5.23
CA ARG A 115 2.57 27.17 5.07
C ARG A 115 2.57 28.35 4.11
N ARG A 116 1.94 28.21 2.94
CA ARG A 116 1.88 29.29 1.92
C ARG A 116 1.14 30.52 2.44
N SER A 117 0.09 30.30 3.22
CA SER A 117 -0.71 31.35 3.86
C SER A 117 -0.09 31.92 5.15
N ARG A 118 1.12 31.47 5.53
CA ARG A 118 1.83 31.87 6.77
C ARG A 118 1.04 31.62 8.05
N LYS A 119 0.03 30.74 8.03
CA LYS A 119 -0.73 30.36 9.22
C LYS A 119 0.09 29.51 10.18
N VAL A 120 1.09 28.78 9.68
CA VAL A 120 1.99 27.97 10.50
C VAL A 120 3.43 28.03 9.99
N VAL A 121 4.38 28.28 10.90
CA VAL A 121 5.83 28.27 10.61
C VAL A 121 6.42 26.89 10.94
N LEU A 122 6.13 25.89 10.09
CA LEU A 122 6.73 24.56 10.24
C LEU A 122 8.01 24.45 9.41
N LYS A 123 9.14 24.18 10.09
CA LYS A 123 10.45 23.95 9.44
C LYS A 123 10.50 22.64 8.64
N ARG A 124 9.70 21.63 9.00
CA ARG A 124 9.69 20.30 8.37
C ARG A 124 8.90 20.29 7.05
N ARG A 125 9.25 19.38 6.13
CA ARG A 125 8.49 19.13 4.87
C ARG A 125 7.09 18.61 5.21
N ALA A 126 6.09 18.94 4.38
CA ALA A 126 4.70 18.51 4.59
C ALA A 126 4.55 16.98 4.70
N ASP A 127 5.22 16.25 3.81
CA ASP A 127 5.28 14.79 3.81
C ASP A 127 5.88 14.21 5.11
N SER A 128 6.89 14.87 5.67
CA SER A 128 7.47 14.49 6.96
C SER A 128 6.48 14.71 8.10
N ILE A 129 5.75 15.83 8.10
CA ILE A 129 4.77 16.14 9.15
C ILE A 129 3.64 15.12 9.14
N VAL A 130 3.11 14.79 7.96
CA VAL A 130 2.06 13.78 7.81
C VAL A 130 2.56 12.39 8.21
N THR A 131 3.81 12.04 7.89
CA THR A 131 4.42 10.79 8.35
C THR A 131 4.56 10.75 9.87
N ASP A 132 4.95 11.85 10.51
CA ASP A 132 5.02 11.95 11.97
C ASP A 132 3.62 11.82 12.61
N MET A 133 2.59 12.45 12.03
CA MET A 133 1.20 12.30 12.47
C MET A 133 0.72 10.85 12.33
N PHE A 134 1.07 10.18 11.23
CA PHE A 134 0.72 8.77 11.01
C PHE A 134 1.45 7.84 11.98
N ALA A 135 2.73 8.09 12.27
CA ALA A 135 3.49 7.34 13.28
C ALA A 135 2.86 7.49 14.68
N SER A 136 2.44 8.71 15.04
CA SER A 136 1.67 8.93 16.28
C SER A 136 0.35 8.19 16.27
N ALA A 137 -0.34 8.13 15.13
CA ALA A 137 -1.60 7.43 14.98
C ALA A 137 -1.49 5.91 15.17
N LEU A 138 -0.33 5.34 14.84
CA LEU A 138 0.03 3.94 15.10
C LEU A 138 0.34 3.65 16.57
N GLY A 139 0.19 4.63 17.47
CA GLY A 139 0.48 4.48 18.90
C GLY A 139 1.97 4.54 19.23
N SER A 140 2.82 4.97 18.28
CA SER A 140 4.24 5.15 18.53
C SER A 140 4.56 6.54 19.06
N SER A 141 5.59 6.66 19.90
CA SER A 141 6.09 7.98 20.31
C SER A 141 6.57 8.75 19.09
N SER A 142 6.04 9.96 18.87
CA SER A 142 6.35 10.74 17.67
C SER A 142 7.85 11.04 17.62
N GLY A 143 8.55 10.60 16.58
CA GLY A 143 9.97 10.89 16.37
C GLY A 143 10.95 9.77 16.70
N GLU A 144 10.50 8.61 17.20
CA GLU A 144 11.35 7.45 17.33
C GLU A 144 11.76 6.92 15.93
N PRO A 145 13.06 6.69 15.65
CA PRO A 145 13.51 6.29 14.31
C PRO A 145 12.85 5.01 13.79
N VAL A 146 12.64 4.03 14.66
CA VAL A 146 12.04 2.72 14.33
C VAL A 146 10.56 2.89 13.98
N ALA A 147 9.81 3.62 14.80
CA ALA A 147 8.40 3.92 14.56
C ALA A 147 8.18 4.67 13.24
N ARG A 148 9.05 5.66 12.97
CA ARG A 148 9.01 6.44 11.74
C ARG A 148 9.34 5.58 10.51
N HIS A 149 10.28 4.66 10.64
CA HIS A 149 10.62 3.73 9.58
C HIS A 149 9.46 2.79 9.25
N ARG A 150 8.81 2.23 10.27
CA ARG A 150 7.58 1.43 10.11
C ARG A 150 6.47 2.24 9.44
N ALA A 151 6.19 3.44 9.96
CA ALA A 151 5.17 4.34 9.40
C ALA A 151 5.44 4.68 7.92
N PHE A 152 6.71 4.81 7.52
CA PHE A 152 7.08 5.03 6.13
C PHE A 152 6.72 3.84 5.23
N TRP A 153 7.03 2.61 5.64
CA TRP A 153 6.72 1.41 4.87
C TRP A 153 5.23 1.10 4.82
N ASP A 154 4.53 1.21 5.95
CA ASP A 154 3.08 1.02 6.03
C ASP A 154 2.38 2.02 5.11
N ARG A 155 2.82 3.28 5.12
CA ARG A 155 2.31 4.32 4.23
C ARG A 155 2.58 4.02 2.75
N ARG A 156 3.72 3.40 2.41
CA ARG A 156 4.02 2.97 1.04
C ARG A 156 3.07 1.86 0.58
N LEU A 157 2.78 0.90 1.46
CA LEU A 157 1.81 -0.17 1.20
C LEU A 157 0.41 0.41 0.96
N HIS A 158 -0.07 1.30 1.83
CA HIS A 158 -1.38 1.94 1.65
C HIS A 158 -1.44 2.75 0.34
N LYS A 159 -0.38 3.48 -0.01
CA LYS A 159 -0.28 4.19 -1.29
C LYS A 159 -0.38 3.27 -2.50
N ARG A 160 0.29 2.12 -2.47
CA ARG A 160 0.18 1.12 -3.55
C ARG A 160 -1.25 0.62 -3.70
N ARG A 161 -1.88 0.18 -2.60
CA ARG A 161 -3.29 -0.24 -2.60
C ARG A 161 -4.19 0.84 -3.19
N ALA A 162 -4.02 2.10 -2.79
CA ALA A 162 -4.79 3.22 -3.32
C ALA A 162 -4.58 3.48 -4.82
N LEU A 163 -3.36 3.33 -5.32
CA LEU A 163 -3.06 3.47 -6.75
C LEU A 163 -3.77 2.40 -7.59
N ILE A 164 -3.77 1.16 -7.12
CA ILE A 164 -4.41 0.02 -7.80
C ILE A 164 -5.93 0.16 -7.79
N ALA A 165 -6.49 0.57 -6.64
CA ALA A 165 -7.92 0.82 -6.52
C ALA A 165 -8.41 1.98 -7.41
N GLY A 166 -7.53 2.96 -7.63
CA GLY A 166 -7.84 4.19 -8.33
C GLY A 166 -9.06 4.92 -7.71
N PRO A 167 -10.05 5.32 -8.54
CA PRO A 167 -11.23 6.03 -8.04
C PRO A 167 -12.20 5.12 -7.28
N ALA A 168 -12.11 3.79 -7.42
CA ALA A 168 -13.08 2.82 -6.91
C ALA A 168 -12.46 1.86 -5.84
N PRO A 169 -12.33 2.31 -4.57
CA PRO A 169 -11.76 1.54 -3.46
C PRO A 169 -12.37 0.15 -3.27
N VAL A 170 -13.68 0.04 -3.51
CA VAL A 170 -14.47 -1.19 -3.36
C VAL A 170 -14.01 -2.30 -4.30
N LEU A 171 -13.37 -1.98 -5.42
CA LEU A 171 -12.83 -3.00 -6.32
C LEU A 171 -11.68 -3.77 -5.67
N LEU A 172 -10.98 -3.20 -4.66
CA LEU A 172 -9.95 -3.92 -3.93
C LEU A 172 -10.48 -5.14 -3.18
N VAL A 173 -11.75 -5.13 -2.78
CA VAL A 173 -12.35 -6.22 -2.02
C VAL A 173 -12.35 -7.54 -2.81
N PHE A 174 -12.36 -7.45 -4.13
CA PHE A 174 -12.43 -8.60 -5.03
C PHE A 174 -11.09 -9.18 -5.44
N TYR A 175 -9.97 -8.54 -5.07
CA TYR A 175 -8.65 -9.08 -5.33
C TYR A 175 -8.31 -10.18 -4.33
N THR A 176 -7.61 -11.22 -4.80
CA THR A 176 -7.11 -12.27 -3.91
C THR A 176 -5.92 -11.75 -3.09
N GLU A 177 -5.63 -12.39 -1.96
CA GLU A 177 -4.39 -12.11 -1.21
C GLU A 177 -3.13 -12.36 -2.05
N LYS A 178 -3.20 -13.28 -3.02
CA LYS A 178 -2.11 -13.50 -3.98
C LYS A 178 -1.86 -12.27 -4.83
N ALA A 179 -2.92 -11.56 -5.23
CA ALA A 179 -2.79 -10.32 -5.97
C ALA A 179 -2.07 -9.25 -5.15
N GLU A 180 -2.33 -9.16 -3.85
CA GLU A 180 -1.62 -8.23 -2.98
C GLU A 180 -0.12 -8.52 -2.86
N ARG A 181 0.31 -9.78 -2.93
CA ARG A 181 1.74 -10.14 -2.84
C ARG A 181 2.53 -9.73 -4.07
N ILE A 182 1.86 -9.55 -5.21
CA ILE A 182 2.48 -9.14 -6.48
C ILE A 182 2.48 -7.60 -6.61
N MET A 183 1.63 -6.91 -5.85
CA MET A 183 1.45 -5.45 -5.82
C MET A 183 2.45 -4.71 -4.92
#